data_AF-A0A848BQA8-F1
#
_entry.id   AF-A0A848BQA8-F1
#
_cell.length_a   1.000
_cell.length_b   1.000
_cell.length_c   1.000
_cell.angle_alpha   90.00
_cell.angle_beta   90.00
_cell.angle_gamma   90.00
#
_symmetry.space_group_name_H-M   'P 1'
#
loop_
_entity.id
_entity.type
_entity.pdbx_description
1 polymer ?
#
loop_
_entity_poly.entity_id
_entity_poly.type
_entity_poly.pdbx_seq_one_letter_code
_entity_poly.pdbx_strand_id
1 'polypeptide(L)'
;MNPIVKAVTSCLFFAGMCSSVLAADGQNAYLQSKVRYEAAMASLASYDDKPGQLAKSEYRDEGWQLESVTRINKSSQVEFIVLHKKAVEERPARYILAISGTVDKKDIKSDLRTHSVPFHREDGLESGREIPSVHKGFDDYARTILDADLGGKKVADTLSSLIANRQAELLVTGHSLGGAAAALIGARMADRGYSPGDIHVISFGAPAVGNQAFADVYGQAMNLERVVIEGDPVQHILQALHTPYDQFGTKIVWKDSPDSYHFRHRMIVYADAALRNYYDSLWAYEQQTGSPVFIERHPVVHSDIYVAPPVFTLDEDIQDDMPYMRAVIHHTLYRSINGAAFSPAFCESMAESCRAAVRLHKPYIMQEYITVQKQKEEEHTYRISVSRHIYDQQGRFLSAEEYTTDTSLFTPILAVLYCQKQIKI
;
A
#
# COMPACT_ATOMS: atom_id res chain seq x y z
N MET A 1 55.27 -5.05 12.00
CA MET A 1 54.12 -5.10 11.06
C MET A 1 54.31 -4.01 10.01
N ASN A 2 54.38 -4.40 8.74
CA ASN A 2 54.71 -3.54 7.60
C ASN A 2 53.60 -2.47 7.39
N PRO A 3 53.90 -1.17 7.21
CA PRO A 3 52.90 -0.10 7.04
C PRO A 3 51.88 -0.35 5.92
N ILE A 4 52.26 -1.09 4.87
CA ILE A 4 51.36 -1.48 3.77
C ILE A 4 50.26 -2.43 4.27
N VAL A 5 50.57 -3.33 5.20
CA VAL A 5 49.58 -4.27 5.78
C VAL A 5 48.56 -3.50 6.63
N LYS A 6 48.99 -2.51 7.42
CA LYS A 6 48.05 -1.65 8.18
C LYS A 6 47.12 -0.85 7.27
N ALA A 7 47.61 -0.31 6.15
CA ALA A 7 46.80 0.43 5.20
C ALA A 7 45.76 -0.46 4.49
N VAL A 8 46.16 -1.67 4.07
CA VAL A 8 45.26 -2.63 3.42
C VAL A 8 44.20 -3.15 4.40
N THR A 9 44.56 -3.48 5.64
CA THR A 9 43.59 -3.89 6.67
C THR A 9 42.64 -2.74 7.04
N SER A 10 43.13 -1.50 7.15
CA SER A 10 42.27 -0.34 7.44
C SER A 10 41.31 -0.01 6.29
N CYS A 11 41.73 -0.15 5.03
CA CYS A 11 40.85 0.01 3.86
C CYS A 11 39.80 -1.11 3.75
N LEU A 12 40.16 -2.35 4.09
CA LEU A 12 39.20 -3.47 4.13
C LEU A 12 38.18 -3.32 5.25
N PHE A 13 38.58 -2.81 6.42
CA PHE A 13 37.65 -2.47 7.50
C PHE A 13 36.72 -1.31 7.14
N PHE A 14 37.23 -0.24 6.53
CA PHE A 14 36.40 0.89 6.07
C PHE A 14 35.44 0.47 4.94
N ALA A 15 35.89 -0.36 3.99
CA ALA A 15 35.02 -0.90 2.95
C ALA A 15 33.92 -1.79 3.55
N GLY A 16 34.25 -2.66 4.51
CA GLY A 16 33.27 -3.49 5.21
C GLY A 16 32.24 -2.68 6.01
N MET A 17 32.67 -1.62 6.69
CA MET A 17 31.75 -0.73 7.42
C MET A 17 30.84 0.06 6.47
N CYS A 18 31.38 0.63 5.39
CA CYS A 18 30.57 1.32 4.37
C CYS A 18 29.56 0.38 3.71
N SER A 19 29.94 -0.85 3.38
CA SER A 19 29.01 -1.85 2.84
C SER A 19 27.91 -2.22 3.84
N SER A 20 28.22 -2.34 5.13
CA SER A 20 27.22 -2.65 6.16
C SER A 20 26.23 -1.51 6.42
N VAL A 21 26.69 -0.25 6.37
CA VAL A 21 25.84 0.94 6.53
C VAL A 21 24.94 1.12 5.30
N LEU A 22 25.50 0.99 4.09
CA LEU A 22 24.71 1.08 2.85
C LEU A 22 23.65 -0.04 2.74
N ALA A 23 23.99 -1.26 3.17
CA ALA A 23 23.04 -2.37 3.21
C ALA A 23 21.93 -2.13 4.25
N ALA A 24 22.25 -1.55 5.41
CA ALA A 24 21.25 -1.18 6.41
C ALA A 24 20.32 -0.06 5.92
N ASP A 25 20.85 0.93 5.20
CA ASP A 25 20.06 2.00 4.57
C ASP A 25 19.13 1.46 3.48
N GLY A 26 19.63 0.55 2.62
CA GLY A 26 18.83 -0.13 1.60
C GLY A 26 17.73 -1.00 2.20
N GLN A 27 18.04 -1.76 3.25
CA GLN A 27 17.05 -2.58 3.96
C GLN A 27 15.96 -1.70 4.60
N ASN A 28 16.34 -0.59 5.22
CA ASN A 28 15.40 0.35 5.82
C ASN A 28 14.49 0.97 4.75
N ALA A 29 15.04 1.40 3.61
CA ALA A 29 14.25 1.93 2.49
C ALA A 29 13.21 0.90 1.99
N TYR A 30 13.62 -0.36 1.80
CA TYR A 30 12.72 -1.45 1.45
C TYR A 30 11.62 -1.70 2.50
N LEU A 31 11.98 -1.76 3.78
CA LEU A 31 11.00 -1.99 4.84
C LEU A 31 10.00 -0.84 4.97
N GLN A 32 10.45 0.41 4.83
CA GLN A 32 9.55 1.56 4.85
C GLN A 32 8.62 1.61 3.63
N SER A 33 9.11 1.32 2.43
CA SER A 33 8.25 1.27 1.24
C SER A 33 7.22 0.15 1.34
N LYS A 34 7.56 -0.98 1.98
CA LYS A 34 6.61 -2.04 2.30
C LYS A 34 5.50 -1.57 3.23
N VAL A 35 5.82 -0.88 4.33
CA VAL A 35 4.80 -0.35 5.26
C VAL A 35 3.89 0.66 4.55
N ARG A 36 4.44 1.51 3.68
CA ARG A 36 3.66 2.45 2.87
C ARG A 36 2.76 1.74 1.86
N TYR A 37 3.23 0.67 1.23
CA TYR A 37 2.43 -0.18 0.34
C TYR A 37 1.27 -0.85 1.08
N GLU A 38 1.53 -1.43 2.26
CA GLU A 38 0.48 -1.97 3.12
C GLU A 38 -0.53 -0.86 3.49
N ALA A 39 -0.07 0.30 3.94
CA ALA A 39 -0.94 1.43 4.28
C ALA A 39 -1.81 1.90 3.10
N ALA A 40 -1.25 1.94 1.89
CA ALA A 40 -1.95 2.34 0.68
C ALA A 40 -3.01 1.29 0.27
N MET A 41 -2.64 0.01 0.26
CA MET A 41 -3.61 -1.06 -0.02
C MET A 41 -4.70 -1.14 1.05
N ALA A 42 -4.39 -0.88 2.32
CA ALA A 42 -5.39 -0.85 3.38
C ALA A 42 -6.35 0.34 3.22
N SER A 43 -5.82 1.52 2.88
CA SER A 43 -6.66 2.68 2.57
C SER A 43 -7.46 2.49 1.27
N LEU A 44 -7.01 1.69 0.31
CA LEU A 44 -7.82 1.30 -0.85
C LEU A 44 -8.92 0.31 -0.44
N ALA A 45 -8.60 -0.64 0.43
CA ALA A 45 -9.53 -1.64 0.96
C ALA A 45 -10.64 -1.04 1.83
N SER A 46 -10.53 0.19 2.32
CA SER A 46 -11.63 0.85 3.05
C SER A 46 -12.80 1.25 2.17
N TYR A 47 -12.63 1.23 0.83
CA TYR A 47 -13.70 1.47 -0.14
C TYR A 47 -14.44 0.17 -0.48
N ASP A 48 -15.73 0.29 -0.83
CA ASP A 48 -16.58 -0.85 -1.20
C ASP A 48 -16.68 -1.10 -2.72
N ASP A 49 -15.98 -0.33 -3.54
CA ASP A 49 -15.91 -0.49 -5.00
C ASP A 49 -15.01 -1.67 -5.43
N LYS A 50 -14.94 -1.96 -6.73
CA LYS A 50 -14.15 -3.10 -7.25
C LYS A 50 -12.66 -3.04 -6.83
N PRO A 51 -11.96 -1.89 -6.94
CA PRO A 51 -10.61 -1.74 -6.38
C PRO A 51 -10.50 -2.03 -4.88
N GLY A 52 -11.44 -1.54 -4.07
CA GLY A 52 -11.47 -1.84 -2.64
C GLY A 52 -11.67 -3.33 -2.35
N GLN A 53 -12.54 -4.02 -3.10
CA GLN A 53 -12.70 -5.47 -2.97
C GLN A 53 -11.46 -6.27 -3.37
N LEU A 54 -10.73 -5.84 -4.41
CA LEU A 54 -9.43 -6.42 -4.79
C LEU A 54 -8.41 -6.28 -3.64
N ALA A 55 -8.32 -5.10 -3.05
CA ALA A 55 -7.41 -4.89 -1.92
C ALA A 55 -7.80 -5.74 -0.70
N LYS A 56 -9.09 -5.89 -0.40
CA LYS A 56 -9.58 -6.81 0.65
C LYS A 56 -9.21 -8.26 0.36
N SER A 57 -9.27 -8.72 -0.89
CA SER A 57 -8.87 -10.10 -1.22
C SER A 57 -7.37 -10.33 -1.04
N GLU A 58 -6.52 -9.37 -1.42
CA GLU A 58 -5.07 -9.43 -1.15
C GLU A 58 -4.77 -9.63 0.34
N TYR A 59 -5.44 -8.88 1.21
CA TYR A 59 -5.28 -9.02 2.65
C TYR A 59 -5.74 -10.39 3.16
N ARG A 60 -6.88 -10.90 2.68
CA ARG A 60 -7.37 -12.23 3.08
C ARG A 60 -6.42 -13.35 2.66
N ASP A 61 -5.85 -13.26 1.46
CA ASP A 61 -4.90 -14.24 0.94
C ASP A 61 -3.60 -14.27 1.75
N GLU A 62 -3.25 -13.15 2.38
CA GLU A 62 -2.14 -13.06 3.33
C GLU A 62 -2.52 -13.41 4.78
N GLY A 63 -3.72 -13.93 5.01
CA GLY A 63 -4.19 -14.39 6.31
C GLY A 63 -4.59 -13.28 7.27
N TRP A 64 -4.83 -12.06 6.78
CA TRP A 64 -5.42 -11.00 7.59
C TRP A 64 -6.91 -11.25 7.79
N GLN A 65 -7.38 -10.88 8.98
CA GLN A 65 -8.80 -10.81 9.31
C GLN A 65 -9.26 -9.36 9.14
N LEU A 66 -10.48 -9.17 8.65
CA LEU A 66 -11.03 -7.85 8.34
C LEU A 66 -12.38 -7.69 9.03
N GLU A 67 -12.55 -6.57 9.71
CA GLU A 67 -13.82 -6.13 10.29
C GLU A 67 -14.20 -4.78 9.66
N SER A 68 -15.27 -4.78 8.85
CA SER A 68 -15.79 -3.56 8.23
C SER A 68 -16.82 -2.89 9.14
N VAL A 69 -16.69 -1.59 9.34
CA VAL A 69 -17.61 -0.81 10.16
C VAL A 69 -18.11 0.40 9.38
N THR A 70 -19.43 0.41 9.12
CA THR A 70 -20.14 1.58 8.59
C THR A 70 -20.99 2.19 9.71
N ARG A 71 -20.90 3.51 9.88
CA ARG A 71 -21.73 4.27 10.81
C ARG A 71 -22.32 5.47 10.09
N ILE A 72 -23.65 5.60 10.17
CA ILE A 72 -24.37 6.74 9.64
C ILE A 72 -24.80 7.60 10.83
N ASN A 73 -24.34 8.84 10.89
CA ASN A 73 -24.86 9.83 11.85
C ASN A 73 -25.66 10.91 11.10
N LYS A 74 -26.25 11.88 11.81
CA LYS A 74 -27.10 12.93 11.21
C LYS A 74 -26.37 13.86 10.22
N SER A 75 -25.04 13.87 10.23
CA SER A 75 -24.18 14.82 9.54
C SER A 75 -23.15 14.19 8.59
N SER A 76 -22.86 12.89 8.69
CA SER A 76 -21.90 12.18 7.84
C SER A 76 -22.05 10.66 7.94
N GLN A 77 -21.72 9.97 6.83
CA GLN A 77 -21.49 8.52 6.80
C GLN A 77 -19.99 8.27 6.97
N VAL A 78 -19.65 7.55 8.04
CA VAL A 78 -18.29 7.18 8.39
C VAL A 78 -18.07 5.72 8.03
N GLU A 79 -17.02 5.45 7.28
CA GLU A 79 -16.64 4.11 6.84
C GLU A 79 -15.17 3.87 7.14
N PHE A 80 -14.91 2.76 7.81
CA PHE A 80 -13.56 2.31 8.07
C PHE A 80 -13.54 0.79 8.17
N ILE A 81 -12.35 0.24 7.98
CA ILE A 81 -12.07 -1.17 8.21
C ILE A 81 -10.96 -1.29 9.24
N VAL A 82 -11.02 -2.36 10.02
CA VAL A 82 -9.94 -2.79 10.89
C VAL A 82 -9.39 -4.10 10.32
N LEU A 83 -8.10 -4.09 10.00
CA LEU A 83 -7.37 -5.29 9.60
C LEU A 83 -6.52 -5.75 10.77
N HIS A 84 -6.53 -7.05 11.05
CA HIS A 84 -5.66 -7.62 12.07
C HIS A 84 -5.00 -8.92 11.64
N LYS A 85 -3.74 -9.06 12.03
CA LYS A 85 -2.93 -10.26 11.83
C LYS A 85 -2.37 -10.70 13.16
N LYS A 86 -2.59 -11.97 13.50
CA LYS A 86 -2.13 -12.56 14.76
C LYS A 86 -0.59 -12.56 14.81
N ALA A 87 -0.06 -12.52 16.03
CA ALA A 87 1.36 -12.71 16.26
C ALA A 87 1.80 -14.10 15.75
N VAL A 88 3.03 -14.15 15.26
CA VAL A 88 3.78 -15.38 14.94
C VAL A 88 5.10 -15.32 15.70
N GLU A 89 5.77 -16.45 15.96
CA GLU A 89 6.88 -16.54 16.95
C GLU A 89 7.94 -15.42 16.84
N GLU A 90 8.20 -14.91 15.64
CA GLU A 90 9.20 -13.86 15.37
C GLU A 90 8.61 -12.44 15.17
N ARG A 91 7.28 -12.25 15.22
CA ARG A 91 6.63 -10.95 14.96
C ARG A 91 5.40 -10.70 15.84
N PRO A 92 5.26 -9.49 16.42
CA PRO A 92 4.07 -9.13 17.19
C PRO A 92 2.81 -9.16 16.32
N ALA A 93 1.64 -9.11 16.95
CA ALA A 93 0.40 -8.91 16.20
C ALA A 93 0.44 -7.55 15.48
N ARG A 94 -0.32 -7.41 14.39
CA ARG A 94 -0.36 -6.17 13.61
C ARG A 94 -1.80 -5.76 13.39
N TYR A 95 -2.08 -4.47 13.59
CA TYR A 95 -3.39 -3.87 13.37
C TYR A 95 -3.29 -2.68 12.44
N ILE A 96 -4.25 -2.57 11.52
CA ILE A 96 -4.39 -1.43 10.63
C ILE A 96 -5.81 -0.89 10.76
N LEU A 97 -5.95 0.36 11.18
CA LEU A 97 -7.20 1.11 11.06
C LEU A 97 -7.16 1.90 9.75
N ALA A 98 -7.95 1.49 8.77
CA ALA A 98 -8.01 2.15 7.47
C ALA A 98 -9.35 2.84 7.25
N ILE A 99 -9.27 4.14 6.98
CA ILE A 99 -10.41 5.05 6.98
C ILE A 99 -10.69 5.48 5.54
N SER A 100 -11.94 5.33 5.09
CA SER A 100 -12.29 5.76 3.74
C SER A 100 -12.39 7.28 3.66
N GLY A 101 -12.05 7.82 2.50
CA GLY A 101 -12.41 9.19 2.15
C GLY A 101 -13.81 9.26 1.55
N THR A 102 -14.41 10.44 1.52
CA THR A 102 -15.65 10.69 0.76
C THR A 102 -15.42 10.45 -0.72
N VAL A 103 -16.32 9.69 -1.35
CA VAL A 103 -16.27 9.37 -2.79
C VAL A 103 -16.62 10.61 -3.64
N ASP A 104 -17.39 11.55 -3.10
CA ASP A 104 -17.86 12.72 -3.83
C ASP A 104 -17.02 13.98 -3.57
N LYS A 105 -16.36 14.48 -4.63
CA LYS A 105 -15.60 15.75 -4.60
C LYS A 105 -16.45 16.97 -4.25
N LYS A 106 -17.78 16.89 -4.45
CA LYS A 106 -18.75 17.91 -4.01
C LYS A 106 -18.90 17.90 -2.48
N ASP A 107 -18.88 16.72 -1.88
CA ASP A 107 -18.93 16.53 -0.44
C ASP A 107 -17.65 17.05 0.20
N ILE A 108 -16.47 16.86 -0.41
CA ILE A 108 -15.22 17.48 0.08
C ILE A 108 -15.37 19.01 0.21
N LYS A 109 -15.96 19.70 -0.78
CA LYS A 109 -16.12 21.17 -0.74
C LYS A 109 -17.20 21.62 0.25
N SER A 110 -18.25 20.83 0.49
CA SER A 110 -19.26 21.12 1.53
C SER A 110 -18.82 20.71 2.94
N ASP A 111 -18.03 19.65 3.06
CA ASP A 111 -17.45 19.15 4.30
C ASP A 111 -16.29 20.01 4.76
N LEU A 112 -15.54 20.62 3.83
CA LEU A 112 -14.61 21.73 4.06
C LEU A 112 -15.30 23.04 4.49
N ARG A 113 -16.59 22.99 4.90
CA ARG A 113 -17.24 24.10 5.60
C ARG A 113 -16.37 24.51 6.77
N THR A 114 -15.84 25.72 6.63
CA THR A 114 -14.67 26.35 7.26
C THR A 114 -14.77 26.59 8.77
N HIS A 115 -15.64 25.87 9.48
CA HIS A 115 -15.78 26.00 10.92
C HIS A 115 -14.61 25.30 11.62
N SER A 116 -13.66 26.12 12.04
CA SER A 116 -12.60 25.74 12.96
C SER A 116 -13.18 25.60 14.38
N VAL A 117 -12.75 24.58 15.12
CA VAL A 117 -13.14 24.34 16.52
C VAL A 117 -11.89 24.04 17.36
N PRO A 118 -11.86 24.43 18.65
CA PRO A 118 -10.80 24.03 19.56
C PRO A 118 -10.65 22.51 19.60
N PHE A 119 -9.41 22.02 19.59
CA PHE A 119 -9.14 20.59 19.58
C PHE A 119 -9.51 19.93 20.93
N HIS A 120 -9.19 20.60 22.04
CA HIS A 120 -9.76 20.32 23.35
C HIS A 120 -10.85 21.34 23.67
N ARG A 121 -11.94 20.88 24.30
CA ARG A 121 -13.05 21.76 24.71
C ARG A 121 -12.62 22.80 25.74
N GLU A 122 -11.53 22.54 26.46
CA GLU A 122 -10.99 23.35 27.55
C GLU A 122 -10.06 24.47 27.04
N ASP A 123 -9.52 24.36 25.83
CA ASP A 123 -8.57 25.34 25.25
C ASP A 123 -9.21 26.73 25.03
N GLY A 124 -10.54 26.80 24.94
CA GLY A 124 -11.28 28.05 24.78
C GLY A 124 -11.25 29.00 25.99
N LEU A 125 -10.56 28.61 27.07
CA LEU A 125 -10.54 29.33 28.35
C LEU A 125 -9.21 30.05 28.63
N GLU A 126 -8.15 29.79 27.86
CA GLU A 126 -6.83 30.43 28.09
C GLU A 126 -6.68 31.73 27.29
N SER A 127 -6.44 32.85 27.99
CA SER A 127 -6.18 34.16 27.35
C SER A 127 -4.70 34.33 27.02
N GLY A 128 -4.39 34.65 25.75
CA GLY A 128 -3.08 35.15 25.31
C GLY A 128 -2.22 34.20 24.46
N ARG A 129 -2.71 32.99 24.17
CA ARG A 129 -2.11 32.05 23.20
C ARG A 129 -3.08 31.71 22.08
N GLU A 130 -2.55 31.44 20.89
CA GLU A 130 -3.36 30.90 19.81
C GLU A 130 -3.83 29.49 20.20
N ILE A 131 -5.13 29.24 20.09
CA ILE A 131 -5.76 27.98 20.52
C ILE A 131 -5.52 26.90 19.46
N PRO A 132 -4.99 25.72 19.83
CA PRO A 132 -4.95 24.57 18.95
C PRO A 132 -6.35 24.26 18.42
N SER A 133 -6.57 24.51 17.13
CA SER A 133 -7.88 24.40 16.52
C SER A 133 -7.82 23.56 15.25
N VAL A 134 -8.88 22.80 15.01
CA VAL A 134 -8.97 21.84 13.92
C VAL A 134 -10.24 22.04 13.11
N HIS A 135 -10.25 21.49 11.90
CA HIS A 135 -11.44 21.47 11.07
C HIS A 135 -12.55 20.63 11.73
N LYS A 136 -13.71 21.23 12.03
CA LYS A 136 -14.82 20.56 12.72
C LYS A 136 -15.27 19.26 12.04
N GLY A 137 -15.46 19.28 10.72
CA GLY A 137 -15.87 18.09 9.96
C GLY A 137 -14.90 16.91 10.12
N PHE A 138 -13.59 17.17 10.02
CA PHE A 138 -12.57 16.14 10.19
C PHE A 138 -12.54 15.62 11.64
N ASP A 139 -12.73 16.52 12.62
CA ASP A 139 -12.78 16.15 14.03
C ASP A 139 -14.01 15.31 14.37
N ASP A 140 -15.19 15.70 13.91
CA ASP A 140 -16.43 14.93 14.09
C ASP A 140 -16.29 13.53 13.47
N TYR A 141 -15.65 13.44 12.30
CA TYR A 141 -15.37 12.17 11.63
C TYR A 141 -14.45 11.28 12.48
N ALA A 142 -13.31 11.80 12.92
CA ALA A 142 -12.36 11.11 13.79
C ALA A 142 -12.99 10.65 15.11
N ARG A 143 -13.77 11.52 15.78
CA ARG A 143 -14.48 11.18 17.02
C ARG A 143 -15.52 10.10 16.81
N THR A 144 -16.28 10.16 15.72
CA THR A 144 -17.29 9.14 15.38
C THR A 144 -16.63 7.77 15.19
N ILE A 145 -15.45 7.70 14.57
CA ILE A 145 -14.67 6.45 14.45
C ILE A 145 -14.26 5.95 15.84
N LEU A 146 -13.65 6.81 16.65
CA LEU A 146 -13.15 6.45 17.98
C LEU A 146 -14.27 5.98 18.93
N ASP A 147 -15.47 6.55 18.81
CA ASP A 147 -16.66 6.18 19.59
C ASP A 147 -17.43 4.98 19.04
N ALA A 148 -17.12 4.51 17.82
CA ALA A 148 -17.81 3.37 17.22
C ALA A 148 -17.54 2.07 17.99
N ASP A 149 -18.54 1.20 18.06
CA ASP A 149 -18.38 -0.15 18.59
C ASP A 149 -17.61 -1.06 17.62
N LEU A 150 -16.59 -1.74 18.14
CA LEU A 150 -15.78 -2.76 17.52
C LEU A 150 -15.65 -3.94 18.50
N GLY A 151 -16.44 -4.98 18.29
CA GLY A 151 -16.43 -6.18 19.14
C GLY A 151 -16.90 -5.94 20.57
N GLY A 152 -17.88 -5.05 20.79
CA GLY A 152 -18.44 -4.75 22.11
C GLY A 152 -17.63 -3.76 22.94
N LYS A 153 -16.62 -3.11 22.35
CA LYS A 153 -15.84 -2.02 22.94
C LYS A 153 -15.75 -0.87 21.95
N LYS A 154 -15.52 0.35 22.44
CA LYS A 154 -15.22 1.48 21.56
C LYS A 154 -13.90 1.22 20.83
N VAL A 155 -13.80 1.63 19.56
CA VAL A 155 -12.55 1.59 18.79
C VAL A 155 -11.40 2.20 19.59
N ALA A 156 -11.61 3.37 20.21
CA ALA A 156 -10.58 4.03 20.99
C ALA A 156 -10.03 3.17 22.15
N ASP A 157 -10.90 2.38 22.79
CA ASP A 157 -10.54 1.50 23.91
C ASP A 157 -9.83 0.24 23.39
N THR A 158 -10.28 -0.29 22.24
CA THR A 158 -9.58 -1.39 21.55
C THR A 158 -8.17 -0.97 21.16
N LEU A 159 -8.00 0.15 20.46
CA LEU A 159 -6.67 0.68 20.09
C LEU A 159 -5.78 0.90 21.31
N SER A 160 -6.34 1.50 22.37
CA SER A 160 -5.62 1.74 23.63
C SER A 160 -5.13 0.43 24.25
N SER A 161 -5.97 -0.61 24.28
CA SER A 161 -5.62 -1.91 24.85
C SER A 161 -4.53 -2.66 24.07
N LEU A 162 -4.49 -2.50 22.74
CA LEU A 162 -3.49 -3.12 21.88
C LEU A 162 -2.10 -2.53 22.16
N ILE A 163 -2.03 -1.20 22.28
CA ILE A 163 -0.80 -0.46 22.50
C ILE A 163 -0.30 -0.64 23.94
N ALA A 164 -1.17 -0.45 24.95
CA ALA A 164 -0.78 -0.48 26.36
C ALA A 164 -0.13 -1.81 26.78
N ASN A 165 -0.55 -2.91 26.16
CA ASN A 165 0.02 -4.24 26.42
C ASN A 165 1.23 -4.58 25.54
N ARG A 166 1.69 -3.65 24.69
CA ARG A 166 2.69 -3.86 23.63
C ARG A 166 2.41 -5.12 22.81
N GLN A 167 1.13 -5.42 22.61
CA GLN A 167 0.69 -6.66 21.99
C GLN A 167 0.74 -6.56 20.47
N ALA A 168 0.73 -5.35 19.93
CA ALA A 168 0.71 -5.13 18.50
C ALA A 168 1.38 -3.84 18.03
N GLU A 169 1.81 -3.86 16.77
CA GLU A 169 2.06 -2.65 15.98
C GLU A 169 0.72 -2.09 15.50
N LEU A 170 0.49 -0.78 15.67
CA LEU A 170 -0.69 -0.09 15.17
C LEU A 170 -0.33 0.89 14.04
N LEU A 171 -0.96 0.69 12.89
CA LEU A 171 -0.94 1.60 11.76
C LEU A 171 -2.33 2.24 11.60
N VAL A 172 -2.39 3.56 11.46
CA VAL A 172 -3.61 4.29 11.11
C VAL A 172 -3.41 4.92 9.73
N THR A 173 -4.34 4.69 8.82
CA THR A 173 -4.22 5.13 7.43
C THR A 173 -5.53 5.62 6.86
N GLY A 174 -5.45 6.46 5.83
CA GLY A 174 -6.61 6.94 5.11
C GLY A 174 -6.24 7.87 3.97
N HIS A 175 -7.21 8.09 3.09
CA HIS A 175 -7.08 8.93 1.91
C HIS A 175 -8.04 10.11 1.94
N SER A 176 -7.60 11.27 1.43
CA SER A 176 -8.43 12.48 1.36
C SER A 176 -9.00 12.82 2.75
N LEU A 177 -10.33 12.91 2.90
CA LEU A 177 -11.01 13.06 4.21
C LEU A 177 -10.56 12.01 5.25
N GLY A 178 -10.45 10.74 4.84
CA GLY A 178 -10.03 9.65 5.72
C GLY A 178 -8.59 9.83 6.24
N GLY A 179 -7.72 10.43 5.42
CA GLY A 179 -6.35 10.75 5.81
C GLY A 179 -6.28 11.91 6.81
N ALA A 180 -7.16 12.91 6.67
CA ALA A 180 -7.32 13.97 7.66
C ALA A 180 -7.82 13.42 9.00
N ALA A 181 -8.81 12.52 8.96
CA ALA A 181 -9.30 11.84 10.15
C ALA A 181 -8.23 10.95 10.81
N ALA A 182 -7.41 10.25 10.02
CA ALA A 182 -6.28 9.47 10.51
C ALA A 182 -5.27 10.33 11.30
N ALA A 183 -4.92 11.51 10.79
CA ALA A 183 -4.04 12.45 11.49
C ALA A 183 -4.64 12.93 12.83
N LEU A 184 -5.94 13.26 12.85
CA LEU A 184 -6.62 13.66 14.08
C LEU A 184 -6.76 12.51 15.09
N ILE A 185 -6.98 11.27 14.63
CA ILE A 185 -6.96 10.09 15.49
C ILE A 185 -5.58 9.92 16.13
N GLY A 186 -4.49 10.06 15.35
CA GLY A 186 -3.13 10.09 15.89
C GLY A 186 -2.97 11.10 17.02
N ALA A 187 -3.47 12.33 16.82
CA ALA A 187 -3.33 13.40 17.81
C ALA A 187 -4.11 13.09 19.09
N ARG A 188 -5.32 12.55 18.95
CA ARG A 188 -6.15 12.10 20.08
C ARG A 188 -5.56 10.93 20.84
N MET A 189 -4.74 10.11 20.18
CA MET A 189 -4.00 9.05 20.83
C MET A 189 -2.74 9.60 21.53
N ALA A 190 -2.06 10.60 20.96
CA ALA A 190 -0.99 11.31 21.64
C ALA A 190 -1.47 11.95 22.97
N ASP A 191 -2.68 12.55 22.99
CA ASP A 191 -3.33 13.04 24.22
C ASP A 191 -3.52 11.97 25.30
N ARG A 192 -3.67 10.70 24.90
CA ARG A 192 -3.79 9.56 25.81
C ARG A 192 -2.44 9.05 26.31
N GLY A 193 -1.34 9.73 25.97
CA GLY A 193 0.01 9.41 26.40
C GLY A 193 0.75 8.42 25.50
N TYR A 194 0.24 8.12 24.31
CA TYR A 194 0.93 7.25 23.35
C TYR A 194 1.99 8.01 22.57
N SER A 195 3.16 7.39 22.41
CA SER A 195 4.33 7.98 21.75
C SER A 195 4.34 7.73 20.23
N PRO A 196 5.16 8.47 19.45
CA PRO A 196 5.36 8.20 18.02
C PRO A 196 5.80 6.77 17.68
N GLY A 197 6.41 6.05 18.63
CA GLY A 197 6.81 4.65 18.45
C GLY A 197 5.66 3.66 18.61
N ASP A 198 4.55 4.09 19.20
CA ASP A 198 3.38 3.23 19.48
C ASP A 198 2.38 3.21 18.31
N ILE A 199 2.32 4.29 17.54
CA ILE A 199 1.35 4.48 16.45
C ILE A 199 2.04 5.11 15.24
N HIS A 200 1.99 4.43 14.11
CA HIS A 200 2.39 4.99 12.83
C HIS A 200 1.16 5.49 12.09
N VAL A 201 1.16 6.75 11.64
CA VAL A 201 0.09 7.32 10.83
C VAL A 201 0.62 7.61 9.43
N ILE A 202 -0.02 7.04 8.41
CA ILE A 202 0.32 7.29 7.01
C ILE A 202 -0.94 7.78 6.30
N SER A 203 -0.90 8.98 5.74
CA SER A 203 -2.05 9.58 5.04
C SER A 203 -1.74 9.82 3.57
N PHE A 204 -2.76 9.68 2.71
CA PHE A 204 -2.64 9.82 1.26
C PHE A 204 -3.51 10.98 0.75
N GLY A 205 -2.90 11.97 0.10
CA GLY A 205 -3.64 13.11 -0.47
C GLY A 205 -4.48 13.87 0.55
N ALA A 206 -4.09 13.87 1.83
CA ALA A 206 -4.89 14.44 2.91
C ALA A 206 -4.75 15.97 3.01
N PRO A 207 -5.85 16.69 3.31
CA PRO A 207 -5.79 18.11 3.58
C PRO A 207 -5.16 18.45 4.94
N ALA A 208 -4.79 19.72 5.12
CA ALA A 208 -4.34 20.22 6.42
C ALA A 208 -5.52 20.18 7.41
N VAL A 209 -5.24 19.79 8.66
CA VAL A 209 -6.31 19.45 9.63
C VAL A 209 -6.49 20.47 10.75
N GLY A 210 -5.49 21.31 11.03
CA GLY A 210 -5.50 22.28 12.11
C GLY A 210 -4.53 23.43 11.88
N ASN A 211 -4.63 24.47 12.71
CA ASN A 211 -3.81 25.68 12.62
C ASN A 211 -2.37 25.44 13.12
N GLN A 212 -1.52 26.45 13.01
CA GLN A 212 -0.14 26.41 13.48
C GLN A 212 -0.03 25.99 14.96
N ALA A 213 -0.90 26.50 15.84
CA ALA A 213 -0.91 26.09 17.26
C ALA A 213 -1.15 24.58 17.44
N PHE A 214 -2.04 23.98 16.64
CA PHE A 214 -2.23 22.52 16.62
C PHE A 214 -0.98 21.81 16.08
N ALA A 215 -0.41 22.29 14.98
CA ALA A 215 0.80 21.73 14.39
C ALA A 215 2.01 21.76 15.36
N ASP A 216 2.16 22.83 16.14
CA ASP A 216 3.24 22.99 17.12
C ASP A 216 3.11 21.99 18.26
N VAL A 217 1.88 21.71 18.73
CA VAL A 217 1.63 20.74 19.81
C VAL A 217 1.86 19.30 19.33
N TYR A 218 1.29 18.92 18.18
CA TYR A 218 1.27 17.52 17.76
C TYR A 218 2.36 17.11 16.77
N GLY A 219 3.07 18.08 16.17
CA GLY A 219 4.03 17.83 15.10
C GLY A 219 5.19 16.91 15.48
N GLN A 220 5.61 16.95 16.76
CA GLN A 220 6.64 16.05 17.31
C GLN A 220 6.05 14.91 18.16
N ALA A 221 4.77 15.00 18.51
CA ALA A 221 4.08 14.00 19.33
C ALA A 221 3.56 12.81 18.51
N MET A 222 3.69 12.85 17.19
CA MET A 222 3.19 11.81 16.28
C MET A 222 4.21 11.40 15.23
N ASN A 223 4.17 10.11 14.86
CA ASN A 223 4.81 9.61 13.65
C ASN A 223 3.81 9.72 12.49
N LEU A 224 3.71 10.91 11.89
CA LEU A 224 2.84 11.18 10.75
C LEU A 224 3.65 11.30 9.45
N GLU A 225 3.38 10.41 8.51
CA GLU A 225 3.78 10.55 7.10
C GLU A 225 2.60 11.02 6.26
N ARG A 226 2.85 12.03 5.41
CA ARG A 226 1.89 12.56 4.45
C ARG A 226 2.39 12.32 3.05
N VAL A 227 1.80 11.32 2.40
CA VAL A 227 2.09 10.95 1.03
C VAL A 227 1.22 11.79 0.10
N VAL A 228 1.86 12.44 -0.87
CA VAL A 228 1.21 13.22 -1.92
C VAL A 228 1.77 12.82 -3.28
N ILE A 229 0.93 12.80 -4.30
CA ILE A 229 1.36 12.62 -5.69
C ILE A 229 1.48 14.00 -6.35
N GLU A 230 2.54 14.20 -7.14
CA GLU A 230 2.71 15.41 -7.96
C GLU A 230 1.50 15.62 -8.87
N GLY A 231 0.98 16.84 -8.91
CA GLY A 231 -0.24 17.12 -9.66
C GLY A 231 -1.55 16.65 -8.99
N ASP A 232 -1.57 16.12 -7.77
CA ASP A 232 -2.85 15.95 -7.07
C ASP A 232 -3.50 17.35 -6.80
N PRO A 233 -4.72 17.61 -7.28
CA PRO A 233 -5.37 18.92 -7.15
C PRO A 233 -5.73 19.29 -5.71
N VAL A 234 -5.71 18.37 -4.73
CA VAL A 234 -6.09 18.70 -3.35
C VAL A 234 -5.23 19.80 -2.74
N GLN A 235 -3.93 19.87 -3.08
CA GLN A 235 -3.09 20.98 -2.62
C GLN A 235 -3.60 22.33 -3.15
N HIS A 236 -4.05 22.37 -4.40
CA HIS A 236 -4.59 23.58 -5.01
C HIS A 236 -5.98 23.93 -4.48
N ILE A 237 -6.82 22.94 -4.18
CA ILE A 237 -8.14 23.16 -3.56
C ILE A 237 -7.98 23.83 -2.18
N LEU A 238 -7.01 23.38 -1.38
CA LEU A 238 -6.77 23.95 -0.05
C LEU A 238 -6.18 25.36 -0.11
N GLN A 239 -5.24 25.58 -1.03
CA GLN A 239 -4.65 26.92 -1.27
C GLN A 239 -5.71 27.92 -1.75
N ALA A 240 -6.61 27.51 -2.65
CA ALA A 240 -7.69 28.36 -3.16
C ALA A 240 -8.71 28.75 -2.07
N LEU A 241 -8.87 27.92 -1.03
CA LEU A 241 -9.80 28.14 0.07
C LEU A 241 -9.24 29.07 1.18
N HIS A 242 -8.00 29.57 1.05
CA HIS A 242 -7.33 30.42 2.06
C HIS A 242 -7.51 29.86 3.49
N THR A 243 -7.29 28.56 3.67
CA THR A 243 -7.53 27.89 4.95
C THR A 243 -6.49 28.33 6.00
N PRO A 244 -6.88 28.59 7.26
CA PRO A 244 -5.95 28.92 8.34
C PRO A 244 -5.24 27.67 8.91
N TYR A 245 -5.02 26.65 8.09
CA TYR A 245 -4.55 25.34 8.51
C TYR A 245 -3.18 25.03 7.91
N ASP A 246 -2.30 24.49 8.74
CA ASP A 246 -0.91 24.22 8.42
C ASP A 246 -0.65 22.71 8.28
N GLN A 247 0.17 22.37 7.31
CA GLN A 247 0.63 21.00 7.10
C GLN A 247 1.79 20.71 8.05
N PHE A 248 1.76 19.56 8.75
CA PHE A 248 2.81 19.12 9.67
C PHE A 248 3.12 17.63 9.48
N GLY A 249 4.19 17.13 10.11
CA GLY A 249 4.69 15.77 9.87
C GLY A 249 5.47 15.64 8.55
N THR A 250 5.95 14.44 8.26
CA THR A 250 6.90 14.16 7.18
C THR A 250 6.19 14.12 5.83
N LYS A 251 6.51 15.05 4.92
CA LYS A 251 5.99 15.06 3.55
C LYS A 251 6.77 14.08 2.68
N ILE A 252 6.07 13.17 2.02
CA ILE A 252 6.61 12.24 1.03
C ILE A 252 5.94 12.55 -0.30
N VAL A 253 6.75 12.78 -1.33
CA VAL A 253 6.27 13.13 -2.67
C VAL A 253 6.55 11.98 -3.61
N TRP A 254 5.50 11.48 -4.26
CA TRP A 254 5.58 10.49 -5.32
C TRP A 254 5.31 11.14 -6.68
N LYS A 255 5.95 10.58 -7.71
CA LYS A 255 5.75 11.01 -9.09
C LYS A 255 4.37 10.59 -9.57
N ASP A 256 3.80 11.41 -10.44
CA ASP A 256 2.59 11.06 -11.18
C ASP A 256 2.88 9.96 -12.22
N SER A 257 1.86 9.19 -12.57
CA SER A 257 1.90 8.21 -13.67
C SER A 257 1.01 8.73 -14.80
N PRO A 258 1.55 8.99 -16.01
CA PRO A 258 0.76 9.47 -17.14
C PRO A 258 -0.44 8.58 -17.47
N ASP A 259 -0.29 7.26 -17.30
CA ASP A 259 -1.32 6.27 -17.63
C ASP A 259 -2.46 6.19 -16.62
N SER A 260 -2.34 6.93 -15.51
CA SER A 260 -3.33 6.99 -14.43
C SER A 260 -3.97 8.37 -14.28
N TYR A 261 -3.79 9.27 -15.27
CA TYR A 261 -4.24 10.66 -15.21
C TYR A 261 -5.73 10.82 -14.89
N HIS A 262 -6.61 9.94 -15.40
CA HIS A 262 -8.05 9.98 -15.17
C HIS A 262 -8.46 9.71 -13.71
N PHE A 263 -7.56 9.14 -12.93
CA PHE A 263 -7.77 8.81 -11.53
C PHE A 263 -7.17 9.82 -10.56
N ARG A 264 -6.81 11.03 -11.01
CA ARG A 264 -6.27 12.07 -10.13
C ARG A 264 -7.14 12.27 -8.89
N HIS A 265 -6.49 12.13 -7.73
CA HIS A 265 -7.08 12.15 -6.39
C HIS A 265 -8.01 10.97 -6.05
N ARG A 266 -7.87 9.80 -6.69
CA ARG A 266 -8.47 8.54 -6.22
C ARG A 266 -7.43 7.72 -5.47
N MET A 267 -7.86 6.95 -4.48
CA MET A 267 -6.93 6.14 -3.70
C MET A 267 -6.16 5.12 -4.55
N ILE A 268 -6.74 4.67 -5.68
CA ILE A 268 -6.10 3.66 -6.52
C ILE A 268 -4.75 4.11 -7.12
N VAL A 269 -4.56 5.40 -7.43
CA VAL A 269 -3.26 5.89 -7.95
C VAL A 269 -2.19 5.93 -6.86
N TYR A 270 -2.61 6.16 -5.61
CA TYR A 270 -1.71 6.04 -4.47
C TYR A 270 -1.33 4.59 -4.21
N ALA A 271 -2.26 3.64 -4.36
CA ALA A 271 -1.95 2.21 -4.28
C ALA A 271 -0.98 1.75 -5.38
N ASP A 272 -1.18 2.21 -6.62
CA ASP A 272 -0.28 1.94 -7.74
C ASP A 272 1.12 2.54 -7.52
N ALA A 273 1.20 3.82 -7.15
CA ALA A 273 2.47 4.47 -6.84
C ALA A 273 3.19 3.80 -5.66
N ALA A 274 2.47 3.39 -4.61
CA ALA A 274 3.06 2.67 -3.47
C ALA A 274 3.63 1.31 -3.90
N LEU A 275 2.94 0.61 -4.79
CA LEU A 275 3.37 -0.66 -5.36
C LEU A 275 4.67 -0.51 -6.15
N ARG A 276 4.76 0.52 -6.99
CA ARG A 276 5.99 0.83 -7.75
C ARG A 276 7.15 1.12 -6.81
N ASN A 277 6.96 2.04 -5.85
CA ASN A 277 7.98 2.38 -4.85
C ASN A 277 8.43 1.15 -4.03
N TYR A 278 7.51 0.24 -3.71
CA TYR A 278 7.83 -1.01 -3.03
C TYR A 278 8.74 -1.91 -3.88
N TYR A 279 8.37 -2.16 -5.14
CA TYR A 279 9.18 -3.02 -6.03
C TYR A 279 10.52 -2.38 -6.37
N ASP A 280 10.57 -1.07 -6.62
CA ASP A 280 11.83 -0.35 -6.86
C ASP A 280 12.80 -0.49 -5.68
N SER A 281 12.28 -0.32 -4.45
CA SER A 281 13.10 -0.48 -3.24
C SER A 281 13.52 -1.93 -3.01
N LEU A 282 12.62 -2.88 -3.30
CA LEU A 282 12.91 -4.31 -3.21
C LEU A 282 14.03 -4.71 -4.18
N TRP A 283 13.91 -4.35 -5.45
CA TRP A 283 14.91 -4.67 -6.46
C TRP A 283 16.25 -3.99 -6.18
N ALA A 284 16.24 -2.74 -5.71
CA ALA A 284 17.46 -2.07 -5.27
C ALA A 284 18.12 -2.81 -4.10
N TYR A 285 17.34 -3.27 -3.12
CA TYR A 285 17.86 -4.03 -1.98
C TYR A 285 18.40 -5.43 -2.38
N GLU A 286 17.67 -6.17 -3.23
CA GLU A 286 18.13 -7.46 -3.78
C GLU A 286 19.42 -7.30 -4.58
N GLN A 287 19.51 -6.23 -5.39
CA GLN A 287 20.73 -5.91 -6.15
C GLN A 287 21.93 -5.60 -5.23
N GLN A 288 21.69 -4.85 -4.15
CA GLN A 288 22.74 -4.51 -3.18
C GLN A 288 23.24 -5.72 -2.38
N THR A 289 22.33 -6.63 -2.00
CA THR A 289 22.66 -7.79 -1.15
C THR A 289 23.04 -9.04 -1.95
N GLY A 290 22.72 -9.09 -3.25
CA GLY A 290 22.88 -10.28 -4.09
C GLY A 290 22.00 -11.45 -3.66
N SER A 291 21.06 -11.23 -2.72
CA SER A 291 20.19 -12.25 -2.15
C SER A 291 18.74 -11.91 -2.48
N PRO A 292 18.04 -12.73 -3.28
CA PRO A 292 16.66 -12.45 -3.63
C PRO A 292 15.75 -12.71 -2.43
N VAL A 293 15.10 -11.66 -1.93
CA VAL A 293 14.17 -11.73 -0.80
C VAL A 293 12.92 -12.52 -1.20
N PHE A 294 12.51 -12.40 -2.46
CA PHE A 294 11.31 -13.06 -2.95
C PHE A 294 11.53 -14.54 -3.31
N ILE A 295 12.73 -14.92 -3.77
CA ILE A 295 13.00 -16.25 -4.37
C ILE A 295 13.40 -17.30 -3.31
N GLU A 296 13.89 -16.90 -2.13
CA GLU A 296 14.52 -17.81 -1.16
C GLU A 296 13.59 -18.71 -0.31
N ARG A 297 12.29 -18.79 -0.62
CA ARG A 297 11.40 -19.78 0.00
C ARG A 297 11.07 -20.93 -0.97
N HIS A 298 12.08 -21.69 -1.36
CA HIS A 298 11.86 -23.01 -1.96
C HIS A 298 12.75 -24.07 -1.32
N PRO A 299 12.10 -25.13 -0.84
CA PRO A 299 12.28 -26.44 -1.47
C PRO A 299 10.99 -26.85 -2.18
N VAL A 300 11.08 -27.12 -3.48
CA VAL A 300 10.02 -27.79 -4.26
C VAL A 300 10.13 -29.29 -4.01
N VAL A 301 9.02 -30.00 -3.68
CA VAL A 301 8.79 -31.37 -4.21
C VAL A 301 7.32 -31.89 -4.26
N HIS A 302 6.26 -31.09 -4.21
CA HIS A 302 4.89 -31.67 -4.10
C HIS A 302 3.83 -31.23 -5.14
N SER A 303 4.03 -30.18 -5.93
CA SER A 303 3.10 -29.85 -7.02
C SER A 303 3.53 -30.48 -8.36
N ASP A 304 2.56 -30.81 -9.20
CA ASP A 304 2.75 -31.34 -10.56
C ASP A 304 3.02 -30.26 -11.62
N ILE A 305 3.09 -28.98 -11.21
CA ILE A 305 3.15 -27.83 -12.11
C ILE A 305 4.56 -27.23 -12.15
N TYR A 306 5.06 -27.00 -13.37
CA TYR A 306 6.12 -26.06 -13.69
C TYR A 306 5.50 -24.73 -14.16
N VAL A 307 5.84 -23.62 -13.52
CA VAL A 307 5.34 -22.28 -13.87
C VAL A 307 6.38 -21.58 -14.75
N ALA A 308 6.05 -21.44 -16.04
CA ALA A 308 6.87 -20.74 -17.00
C ALA A 308 6.72 -19.21 -16.87
N PRO A 309 7.68 -18.40 -17.36
CA PRO A 309 7.59 -16.95 -17.28
C PRO A 309 6.38 -16.41 -18.06
N PRO A 310 5.69 -15.39 -17.55
CA PRO A 310 4.57 -14.78 -18.25
C PRO A 310 5.02 -14.08 -19.54
N VAL A 311 4.17 -14.16 -20.56
CA VAL A 311 4.36 -13.55 -21.89
C VAL A 311 3.52 -12.29 -21.99
N PHE A 312 4.13 -11.19 -22.44
CA PHE A 312 3.48 -9.89 -22.53
C PHE A 312 3.32 -9.45 -23.98
N THR A 313 2.15 -8.90 -24.30
CA THR A 313 1.87 -8.17 -25.54
C THR A 313 1.25 -6.83 -25.15
N LEU A 314 2.08 -5.79 -25.16
CA LEU A 314 1.72 -4.46 -24.68
C LEU A 314 1.89 -3.45 -25.81
N ASP A 315 1.01 -2.45 -25.85
CA ASP A 315 1.21 -1.27 -26.70
C ASP A 315 2.45 -0.46 -26.24
N GLU A 316 2.96 0.41 -27.10
CA GLU A 316 4.26 1.10 -26.90
C GLU A 316 4.26 2.03 -25.67
N ASP A 317 3.13 2.68 -25.38
CA ASP A 317 3.00 3.66 -24.30
C ASP A 317 2.91 3.04 -22.90
N ILE A 318 2.75 1.71 -22.78
CA ILE A 318 2.60 1.02 -21.48
C ILE A 318 3.74 0.03 -21.18
N GLN A 319 4.83 0.06 -21.96
CA GLN A 319 5.98 -0.85 -21.79
C GLN A 319 6.66 -0.69 -20.42
N ASP A 320 6.68 0.53 -19.88
CA ASP A 320 7.31 0.85 -18.59
C ASP A 320 6.61 0.17 -17.40
N ASP A 321 5.36 -0.28 -17.57
CA ASP A 321 4.60 -1.01 -16.55
C ASP A 321 4.92 -2.51 -16.51
N MET A 322 5.51 -3.05 -17.59
CA MET A 322 5.75 -4.49 -17.73
C MET A 322 6.51 -5.12 -16.53
N PRO A 323 7.59 -4.51 -15.99
CA PRO A 323 8.30 -5.09 -14.85
C PRO A 323 7.41 -5.24 -13.62
N TYR A 324 6.55 -4.27 -13.35
CA TYR A 324 5.63 -4.29 -12.21
C TYR A 324 4.48 -5.27 -12.42
N MET A 325 3.90 -5.31 -13.63
CA MET A 325 2.88 -6.31 -14.02
C MET A 325 3.42 -7.73 -13.83
N ARG A 326 4.66 -7.99 -14.25
CA ARG A 326 5.34 -9.27 -14.04
C ARG A 326 5.51 -9.58 -12.55
N ALA A 327 5.93 -8.60 -11.75
CA ALA A 327 6.16 -8.79 -10.33
C ALA A 327 4.87 -9.12 -9.57
N VAL A 328 3.75 -8.42 -9.85
CA VAL A 328 2.46 -8.73 -9.22
C VAL A 328 1.95 -10.12 -9.60
N ILE A 329 2.14 -10.50 -10.86
CA ILE A 329 1.77 -11.84 -11.34
C ILE A 329 2.58 -12.91 -10.59
N HIS A 330 3.90 -12.74 -10.57
CA HIS A 330 4.80 -13.68 -9.92
C HIS A 330 4.47 -13.81 -8.44
N HIS A 331 4.23 -12.69 -7.75
CA HIS A 331 3.87 -12.70 -6.33
C HIS A 331 2.53 -13.41 -6.06
N THR A 332 1.52 -13.18 -6.89
CA THR A 332 0.22 -13.84 -6.73
C THR A 332 0.29 -15.33 -7.04
N LEU A 333 0.99 -15.75 -8.09
CA LEU A 333 1.15 -17.17 -8.42
C LEU A 333 1.92 -17.92 -7.33
N TYR A 334 2.98 -17.31 -6.82
CA TYR A 334 3.81 -17.88 -5.78
C TYR A 334 3.01 -18.17 -4.50
N ARG A 335 2.12 -17.26 -4.10
CA ARG A 335 1.24 -17.45 -2.93
C ARG A 335 0.16 -18.51 -3.17
N SER A 336 -0.29 -18.64 -4.41
CA SER A 336 -1.52 -19.36 -4.74
C SER A 336 -1.28 -20.81 -5.21
N ILE A 337 -0.10 -21.12 -5.75
CA ILE A 337 0.27 -22.47 -6.20
C ILE A 337 1.40 -23.02 -5.32
N ASN A 338 1.01 -23.51 -4.14
CA ASN A 338 1.95 -24.04 -3.16
C ASN A 338 2.78 -25.21 -3.73
N GLY A 339 4.11 -25.11 -3.60
CA GLY A 339 5.04 -26.17 -3.99
C GLY A 339 5.27 -26.34 -5.49
N ALA A 340 4.79 -25.43 -6.34
CA ALA A 340 5.12 -25.39 -7.77
C ALA A 340 6.58 -25.03 -8.00
N ALA A 341 7.13 -25.49 -9.13
CA ALA A 341 8.46 -25.11 -9.58
C ALA A 341 8.35 -23.90 -10.50
N PHE A 342 8.94 -22.77 -10.12
CA PHE A 342 8.96 -21.56 -10.93
C PHE A 342 10.22 -21.50 -11.78
N SER A 343 10.09 -21.00 -13.01
CA SER A 343 11.25 -20.65 -13.84
C SER A 343 12.06 -19.53 -13.14
N PRO A 344 13.40 -19.63 -13.12
CA PRO A 344 14.26 -18.53 -12.67
C PRO A 344 14.46 -17.44 -13.74
N ALA A 345 13.97 -17.65 -14.97
CA ALA A 345 14.16 -16.74 -16.09
C ALA A 345 13.01 -15.75 -16.23
N PHE A 346 13.28 -14.60 -16.86
CA PHE A 346 12.24 -13.63 -17.21
C PHE A 346 11.52 -13.97 -18.52
N CYS A 347 12.15 -14.76 -19.39
CA CYS A 347 11.57 -15.24 -20.64
C CYS A 347 12.12 -16.64 -20.98
N GLU A 348 11.26 -17.48 -21.52
CA GLU A 348 11.59 -18.82 -22.03
C GLU A 348 10.71 -19.14 -23.23
N SER A 349 11.25 -19.85 -24.20
CA SER A 349 10.48 -20.52 -25.24
C SER A 349 9.75 -21.75 -24.68
N MET A 350 8.65 -22.17 -25.31
CA MET A 350 7.93 -23.38 -24.89
C MET A 350 8.85 -24.63 -24.86
N ALA A 351 9.82 -24.73 -25.77
CA ALA A 351 10.80 -25.81 -25.78
C ALA A 351 11.74 -25.79 -24.55
N GLU A 352 12.10 -24.61 -24.04
CA GLU A 352 12.87 -24.47 -22.80
C GLU A 352 12.04 -24.87 -21.58
N SER A 353 10.80 -24.42 -21.51
CA SER A 353 9.85 -24.81 -20.46
C SER A 353 9.63 -26.32 -20.43
N CYS A 354 9.46 -26.97 -21.60
CA CYS A 354 9.36 -28.43 -21.70
C CYS A 354 10.59 -29.14 -21.13
N ARG A 355 11.80 -28.69 -21.50
CA ARG A 355 13.05 -29.26 -20.98
C ARG A 355 13.16 -29.08 -19.46
N ALA A 356 12.74 -27.93 -18.93
CA ALA A 356 12.75 -27.67 -17.49
C ALA A 356 11.73 -28.56 -16.74
N ALA A 357 10.51 -28.68 -17.26
CA ALA A 357 9.47 -29.55 -16.70
C ALA A 357 9.89 -31.02 -16.71
N VAL A 358 10.56 -31.51 -17.77
CA VAL A 358 11.16 -32.86 -17.82
C VAL A 358 12.21 -33.05 -16.73
N ARG A 359 13.16 -32.12 -16.63
CA ARG A 359 14.25 -32.17 -15.64
C ARG A 359 13.73 -32.17 -14.19
N LEU A 360 12.64 -31.46 -13.93
CA LEU A 360 12.04 -31.31 -12.61
C LEU A 360 10.90 -32.29 -12.33
N HIS A 361 10.67 -33.25 -13.23
CA HIS A 361 9.58 -34.25 -13.15
C HIS A 361 8.19 -33.62 -12.95
N LYS A 362 7.92 -32.50 -13.65
CA LYS A 362 6.61 -31.83 -13.65
C LYS A 362 5.81 -32.25 -14.90
N PRO A 363 4.67 -32.93 -14.75
CA PRO A 363 3.87 -33.36 -15.89
C PRO A 363 3.12 -32.21 -16.59
N TYR A 364 2.92 -31.08 -15.90
CA TYR A 364 2.20 -29.92 -16.44
C TYR A 364 3.06 -28.65 -16.46
N ILE A 365 2.83 -27.83 -17.46
CA ILE A 365 3.41 -26.48 -17.60
C ILE A 365 2.28 -25.48 -17.56
N MET A 366 2.37 -24.49 -16.68
CA MET A 366 1.46 -23.35 -16.64
C MET A 366 2.17 -22.11 -17.17
N GLN A 367 1.54 -21.37 -18.08
CA GLN A 367 2.05 -20.11 -18.60
C GLN A 367 0.93 -19.08 -18.69
N GLU A 368 1.19 -17.85 -18.22
CA GLU A 368 0.24 -16.74 -18.35
C GLU A 368 0.61 -15.84 -19.53
N TYR A 369 -0.41 -15.40 -20.26
CA TYR A 369 -0.34 -14.48 -21.39
C TYR A 369 -1.10 -13.20 -21.02
N ILE A 370 -0.42 -12.07 -21.10
CA ILE A 370 -0.94 -10.77 -20.71
C ILE A 370 -0.97 -9.87 -21.93
N THR A 371 -2.16 -9.39 -22.26
CA THR A 371 -2.37 -8.47 -23.37
C THR A 371 -2.90 -7.14 -22.82
N VAL A 372 -2.23 -6.04 -23.15
CA VAL A 372 -2.68 -4.68 -22.85
C VAL A 372 -2.72 -3.88 -24.13
N GLN A 373 -3.92 -3.48 -24.54
CA GLN A 373 -4.17 -2.77 -25.79
C GLN A 373 -4.93 -1.50 -25.53
N LYS A 374 -4.47 -0.39 -26.09
CA LYS A 374 -5.12 0.91 -26.02
C LYS A 374 -6.46 0.86 -26.75
N GLN A 375 -7.49 1.39 -26.12
CA GLN A 375 -8.80 1.53 -26.75
C GLN A 375 -8.78 2.75 -27.67
N LYS A 376 -9.31 2.59 -28.89
CA LYS A 376 -9.26 3.62 -29.93
C LYS A 376 -10.14 4.84 -29.64
N GLU A 377 -11.17 4.67 -28.81
CA GLU A 377 -12.25 5.66 -28.63
C GLU A 377 -12.07 6.52 -27.38
N GLU A 378 -11.20 6.12 -26.44
CA GLU A 378 -10.96 6.82 -25.18
C GLU A 378 -9.46 7.00 -24.94
N GLU A 379 -9.04 8.25 -24.72
CA GLU A 379 -7.66 8.58 -24.40
C GLU A 379 -7.24 7.91 -23.08
N HIS A 380 -6.12 7.18 -23.04
CA HIS A 380 -5.60 6.48 -21.86
C HIS A 380 -6.51 5.41 -21.22
N THR A 381 -7.49 4.88 -21.95
CA THR A 381 -8.18 3.64 -21.56
C THR A 381 -7.54 2.44 -22.26
N TYR A 382 -7.23 1.39 -21.51
CA TYR A 382 -6.67 0.14 -22.03
C TYR A 382 -7.63 -1.02 -21.78
N ARG A 383 -7.71 -1.94 -22.74
CA ARG A 383 -8.27 -3.28 -22.53
C ARG A 383 -7.15 -4.21 -22.06
N ILE A 384 -7.40 -4.92 -20.98
CA ILE A 384 -6.43 -5.80 -20.32
C ILE A 384 -6.99 -7.21 -20.28
N SER A 385 -6.23 -8.16 -20.81
CA SER A 385 -6.54 -9.59 -20.74
C SER A 385 -5.41 -10.36 -20.07
N VAL A 386 -5.77 -11.25 -19.16
CA VAL A 386 -4.87 -12.26 -18.58
C VAL A 386 -5.44 -13.62 -18.93
N SER A 387 -4.65 -14.43 -19.64
CA SER A 387 -5.00 -15.80 -20.00
C SER A 387 -4.01 -16.77 -19.39
N ARG A 388 -4.48 -17.78 -18.67
CA ARG A 388 -3.67 -18.85 -18.09
C ARG A 388 -3.83 -20.10 -18.93
N HIS A 389 -2.74 -20.56 -19.51
CA HIS A 389 -2.72 -21.78 -20.32
C HIS A 389 -2.00 -22.90 -19.56
N ILE A 390 -2.55 -24.11 -19.70
CA ILE A 390 -1.94 -25.35 -19.21
C ILE A 390 -1.53 -26.20 -20.40
N TYR A 391 -0.30 -26.70 -20.36
CA TYR A 391 0.28 -27.60 -21.34
C TYR A 391 0.74 -28.88 -20.65
N ASP A 392 0.84 -29.97 -21.40
CA ASP A 392 1.58 -31.14 -20.94
C ASP A 392 3.10 -30.92 -21.07
N GLN A 393 3.85 -31.88 -20.56
CA GLN A 393 5.31 -31.88 -20.57
C GLN A 393 5.93 -31.92 -21.99
N GLN A 394 5.15 -32.19 -23.03
CA GLN A 394 5.57 -32.10 -24.45
C GLN A 394 5.19 -30.77 -25.10
N GLY A 395 4.57 -29.86 -24.36
CA GLY A 395 4.12 -28.55 -24.86
C GLY A 395 2.80 -28.62 -25.64
N ARG A 396 2.05 -29.72 -25.54
CA ARG A 396 0.72 -29.79 -26.14
C ARG A 396 -0.27 -29.07 -25.23
N PHE A 397 -1.05 -28.19 -25.83
CA PHE A 397 -2.09 -27.42 -25.13
C PHE A 397 -3.16 -28.35 -24.54
N LEU A 398 -3.51 -28.12 -23.28
CA LEU A 398 -4.55 -28.87 -22.57
C LEU A 398 -5.78 -28.01 -22.30
N SER A 399 -5.60 -26.82 -21.72
CA SER A 399 -6.70 -25.93 -21.35
C SER A 399 -6.24 -24.48 -21.24
N ALA A 400 -7.19 -23.55 -21.33
CA ALA A 400 -6.99 -22.14 -21.01
C ALA A 400 -8.19 -21.58 -20.27
N GLU A 401 -7.93 -20.61 -19.40
CA GLU A 401 -8.94 -19.72 -18.82
C GLU A 401 -8.46 -18.27 -19.02
N GLU A 402 -9.36 -17.40 -19.45
CA GLU A 402 -9.06 -15.99 -19.72
C GLU A 402 -10.03 -15.09 -18.96
N TYR A 403 -9.49 -13.99 -18.42
CA TYR A 403 -10.30 -12.91 -17.89
C TYR A 403 -9.85 -11.57 -18.48
N THR A 404 -10.84 -10.75 -18.85
CA THR A 404 -10.61 -9.41 -19.42
C THR A 404 -11.27 -8.34 -18.56
N THR A 405 -10.61 -7.20 -18.42
CA THR A 405 -11.16 -5.95 -17.88
C THR A 405 -10.68 -4.76 -18.72
N ASP A 406 -11.11 -3.56 -18.36
CA ASP A 406 -10.53 -2.31 -18.82
C ASP A 406 -9.93 -1.49 -17.65
N THR A 407 -9.32 -0.36 -17.98
CA THR A 407 -8.76 0.60 -17.01
C THR A 407 -9.75 1.71 -16.62
N SER A 408 -11.07 1.45 -16.67
CA SER A 408 -12.07 2.43 -16.20
C SER A 408 -12.11 2.57 -14.67
N LEU A 409 -11.73 1.51 -13.96
CA LEU A 409 -11.72 1.45 -12.48
C LEU A 409 -10.35 1.12 -11.91
N PHE A 410 -9.43 0.63 -12.74
CA PHE A 410 -8.13 0.10 -12.33
C PHE A 410 -7.00 0.81 -13.06
N THR A 411 -5.87 1.05 -12.39
CA THR A 411 -4.61 1.32 -13.10
C THR A 411 -4.19 0.08 -13.89
N PRO A 412 -3.37 0.21 -14.95
CA PRO A 412 -2.98 -0.94 -15.77
C PRO A 412 -2.38 -2.12 -14.96
N ILE A 413 -1.51 -1.83 -13.99
CA ILE A 413 -0.92 -2.87 -13.12
C ILE A 413 -1.99 -3.54 -12.24
N LEU A 414 -2.87 -2.76 -11.61
CA LEU A 414 -3.91 -3.30 -10.73
C LEU A 414 -5.02 -4.03 -11.49
N ALA A 415 -5.25 -3.67 -12.76
CA ALA A 415 -6.14 -4.41 -13.65
C ALA A 415 -5.59 -5.80 -14.00
N VAL A 416 -4.27 -5.91 -14.25
CA VAL A 416 -3.61 -7.21 -14.42
C VAL A 416 -3.78 -8.07 -13.17
N LEU A 417 -3.51 -7.50 -11.99
CA LEU A 417 -3.74 -8.19 -10.71
C LEU A 417 -5.21 -8.60 -10.53
N TYR A 418 -6.15 -7.72 -10.87
CA TYR A 418 -7.58 -8.00 -10.81
C TYR A 418 -7.95 -9.18 -11.69
N CYS A 419 -7.58 -9.17 -12.98
CA CYS A 419 -7.86 -10.26 -13.92
C CYS A 419 -7.28 -11.58 -13.42
N GLN A 420 -6.03 -11.57 -12.96
CA GLN A 420 -5.36 -12.76 -12.46
C GLN A 420 -6.11 -13.39 -11.28
N LYS A 421 -6.70 -12.59 -10.39
CA LYS A 421 -7.49 -13.06 -9.25
C LYS A 421 -8.84 -13.68 -9.63
N GLN A 422 -9.35 -13.39 -10.83
CA GLN A 422 -10.61 -13.98 -11.29
C GLN A 422 -10.40 -15.39 -11.87
N ILE A 423 -9.17 -15.70 -12.31
CA ILE A 423 -8.80 -17.01 -12.84
C ILE A 423 -8.65 -17.99 -11.67
N LYS A 424 -9.42 -19.07 -11.68
CA LYS A 424 -9.36 -20.07 -10.61
C LYS A 424 -8.13 -20.96 -10.81
N ILE A 425 -7.62 -21.49 -9.70
CA ILE A 425 -6.50 -22.45 -9.70
C ILE A 425 -7.05 -23.85 -9.61
#